data_AF-A8MC20-F1
#
_entry.id   AF-A8MC20-F1
#
_cell.length_a   1.000
_cell.length_b   1.000
_cell.length_c   1.000
_cell.angle_alpha   90.00
_cell.angle_beta   90.00
_cell.angle_gamma   90.00
#
_symmetry.space_group_name_H-M   'P 1'
#
loop_
_entity.id
_entity.type
_entity.pdbx_description
1 polymer ?
#
loop_
_entity_poly.entity_id
_entity_poly.type
_entity_poly.pdbx_seq_one_letter_code
_entity_poly.pdbx_strand_id
1 'polypeptide(L)'
;MNTKLITVTVIIVVLVIIGVGALLLIHKPSVSQAQELPINMTALINLCRSSQFNITLISTSASQAYLSRYVTTLSDVRLSYRIENNLYNVASFNGVSYLAFNPLNGSLCYYGNFTNVQDKGVAQWAYPEIIIVGYKPWDGYPVYNLRNPNLTLPAKISELLQPNGGGYDWIKLTYSVAYSPSTFPEDFAFDIWILHNPSEVGTVTKPDLELMIWLFFNNTGITWAKVGETKIPIIVNGVYSNVTWAVLVSCNFPWTYVAVVPQDTGNTTIAGGWRAATVEFQLAPFLNAILQFVPNEKCGTGLPNYPIKDKAYLENLTMVDIELGIEFGNMHIKNGEVGYYLKGISILKER
;
A
#
# COMPACT_ATOMS: atom_id res chain seq x y z
N MET A 1 -10.64 8.68 -73.23
CA MET A 1 -10.48 9.05 -71.81
C MET A 1 -9.20 9.86 -71.68
N ASN A 2 -9.28 11.04 -71.06
CA ASN A 2 -8.25 12.08 -71.13
C ASN A 2 -7.10 11.76 -70.15
N THR A 3 -5.98 11.27 -70.67
CA THR A 3 -4.78 10.87 -69.90
C THR A 3 -4.25 11.99 -68.99
N LYS A 4 -4.42 13.26 -69.40
CA LYS A 4 -4.05 14.43 -68.57
C LYS A 4 -4.85 14.54 -67.27
N LEU A 5 -6.11 14.12 -67.25
CA LEU A 5 -6.96 14.22 -66.06
C LEU A 5 -6.54 13.19 -65.01
N ILE A 6 -6.16 11.97 -65.44
CA ILE A 6 -5.71 10.88 -64.57
C ILE A 6 -4.39 11.25 -63.89
N THR A 7 -3.45 11.86 -64.61
CA THR A 7 -2.15 12.25 -64.04
C THR A 7 -2.30 13.31 -62.95
N VAL A 8 -3.19 14.29 -63.14
CA VAL A 8 -3.43 15.35 -62.14
C VAL A 8 -4.08 14.78 -60.88
N THR A 9 -5.05 13.87 -61.02
CA THR A 9 -5.70 13.24 -59.86
C THR A 9 -4.73 12.39 -59.04
N VAL A 10 -3.85 11.63 -59.70
CA VAL A 10 -2.85 10.79 -58.99
C VAL A 10 -1.84 11.66 -58.21
N ILE A 11 -1.39 12.77 -58.78
CA ILE A 11 -0.45 13.68 -58.12
C ILE A 11 -1.09 14.32 -56.88
N ILE A 12 -2.36 14.74 -56.96
CA ILE A 12 -3.06 15.34 -55.82
C ILE A 12 -3.24 14.31 -54.68
N VAL A 13 -3.61 13.07 -55.00
CA VAL A 13 -3.76 12.00 -54.00
C VAL A 13 -2.43 11.70 -53.31
N VAL A 14 -1.34 11.62 -54.05
CA VAL A 14 -0.01 11.38 -53.48
C VAL A 14 0.43 12.54 -52.58
N LEU A 15 0.19 13.79 -52.98
CA LEU A 15 0.52 14.96 -52.15
C LEU A 15 -0.32 15.04 -50.87
N VAL A 16 -1.60 14.67 -50.92
CA VAL A 16 -2.46 14.61 -49.73
C VAL A 16 -2.00 13.49 -48.78
N ILE A 17 -1.66 12.31 -49.30
CA ILE A 17 -1.16 11.20 -48.47
C ILE A 17 0.19 11.56 -47.81
N ILE A 18 1.11 12.20 -48.55
CA ILE A 18 2.38 12.66 -48.00
C ILE A 18 2.16 13.78 -46.98
N GLY A 19 1.25 14.73 -47.26
CA GLY A 19 0.91 15.81 -46.33
C GLY A 19 0.29 15.32 -45.02
N VAL A 20 -0.66 14.39 -45.09
CA VAL A 20 -1.30 13.76 -43.91
C VAL A 20 -0.31 12.86 -43.17
N GLY A 21 0.52 12.10 -43.89
CA GLY A 21 1.59 11.29 -43.30
C GLY A 21 2.64 12.14 -42.58
N ALA A 22 3.01 13.30 -43.15
CA ALA A 22 3.91 14.26 -42.51
C ALA A 22 3.28 14.94 -41.29
N LEU A 23 1.99 15.31 -41.34
CA LEU A 23 1.26 15.85 -40.19
C LEU A 23 1.14 14.83 -39.03
N LEU A 24 0.95 13.54 -39.35
CA LEU A 24 0.94 12.45 -38.36
C LEU A 24 2.34 12.15 -37.79
N LEU A 25 3.41 12.41 -38.55
CA LEU A 25 4.79 12.30 -38.07
C LEU A 25 5.24 13.47 -37.19
N ILE A 26 4.62 14.65 -37.34
CA ILE A 26 4.93 15.86 -36.55
C ILE A 26 4.12 15.88 -35.23
N HIS A 27 2.96 15.22 -35.17
CA HIS A 27 2.24 14.96 -33.92
C HIS A 27 2.65 13.62 -33.29
N LYS A 28 3.93 13.46 -32.95
CA LYS A 28 4.23 12.62 -31.80
C LYS A 28 3.74 13.40 -30.59
N PRO A 29 2.72 12.93 -29.83
CA PRO A 29 2.49 13.48 -28.51
C PRO A 29 3.84 13.39 -27.81
N SER A 30 4.33 14.52 -27.32
CA SER A 30 5.48 14.55 -26.43
C SER A 30 5.18 13.51 -25.36
N VAL A 31 5.89 12.38 -25.42
CA VAL A 31 5.89 11.40 -24.35
C VAL A 31 6.33 12.23 -23.16
N SER A 32 5.39 12.56 -22.26
CA SER A 32 5.76 13.13 -20.99
C SER A 32 6.80 12.17 -20.45
N GLN A 33 8.02 12.65 -20.22
CA GLN A 33 9.01 11.84 -19.53
C GLN A 33 8.31 11.35 -18.28
N ALA A 34 8.04 10.05 -18.21
CA ALA A 34 7.44 9.46 -17.04
C ALA A 34 8.40 9.83 -15.91
N GLN A 35 7.96 10.71 -15.02
CA GLN A 35 8.79 11.18 -13.93
C GLN A 35 9.29 9.93 -13.19
N GLU A 36 10.60 9.68 -13.25
CA GLU A 36 11.20 8.53 -12.58
C GLU A 36 10.84 8.60 -11.09
N LEU A 37 10.37 7.48 -10.56
CA LEU A 37 9.94 7.42 -9.17
C LEU A 37 11.18 7.50 -8.26
N PRO A 38 11.17 8.33 -7.20
CA PRO A 38 12.34 8.53 -6.36
C PRO A 38 12.61 7.27 -5.51
N ILE A 39 13.76 6.63 -5.74
CA ILE A 39 14.22 5.46 -4.96
C ILE A 39 15.39 5.79 -4.02
N ASN A 40 15.96 6.99 -4.09
CA ASN A 40 17.00 7.47 -3.19
C ASN A 40 16.48 8.59 -2.29
N MET A 41 17.02 8.69 -1.06
CA MET A 41 16.52 9.63 -0.04
C MET A 41 16.61 11.08 -0.50
N THR A 42 17.69 11.49 -1.17
CA THR A 42 17.85 12.88 -1.64
C THR A 42 16.76 13.30 -2.62
N ALA A 43 16.48 12.48 -3.63
CA ALA A 43 15.43 12.75 -4.61
C ALA A 43 14.04 12.76 -3.96
N LEU A 44 13.79 11.83 -3.03
CA LEU A 44 12.52 11.77 -2.30
C LEU A 44 12.31 12.99 -1.41
N ILE A 45 13.31 13.39 -0.62
CA ILE A 45 13.24 14.59 0.24
C ILE A 45 12.98 15.85 -0.60
N ASN A 46 13.69 16.00 -1.72
CA ASN A 46 13.47 17.13 -2.63
C ASN A 46 12.04 17.13 -3.21
N LEU A 47 11.51 15.96 -3.55
CA LEU A 47 10.13 15.82 -4.00
C LEU A 47 9.15 16.21 -2.89
N CYS A 48 9.27 15.63 -1.70
CA CYS A 48 8.35 15.89 -0.58
C CYS A 48 8.33 17.37 -0.15
N ARG A 49 9.46 18.09 -0.28
CA ARG A 49 9.57 19.52 0.04
C ARG A 49 9.18 20.47 -1.10
N SER A 50 8.85 19.94 -2.28
CA SER A 50 8.43 20.76 -3.40
C SER A 50 7.06 21.41 -3.15
N SER A 51 6.82 22.57 -3.77
CA SER A 51 5.61 23.38 -3.54
C SER A 51 4.28 22.70 -3.91
N GLN A 52 4.33 21.55 -4.59
CA GLN A 52 3.13 20.77 -4.91
C GLN A 52 2.54 20.05 -3.68
N PHE A 53 3.34 19.83 -2.63
CA PHE A 53 2.89 19.25 -1.37
C PHE A 53 2.62 20.35 -0.36
N ASN A 54 1.36 20.77 -0.24
CA ASN A 54 0.97 21.94 0.55
C ASN A 54 0.25 21.59 1.85
N ILE A 55 -0.06 20.31 2.09
CA ILE A 55 -0.58 19.81 3.37
C ILE A 55 0.51 18.94 3.99
N THR A 56 1.05 19.34 5.14
CA THR A 56 2.20 18.67 5.77
C THR A 56 1.92 18.34 7.23
N LEU A 57 2.38 17.17 7.68
CA LEU A 57 2.47 16.74 9.07
C LEU A 57 3.96 16.55 9.41
N ILE A 58 4.47 17.38 10.31
CA ILE A 58 5.88 17.39 10.68
C ILE A 58 5.98 17.06 12.16
N SER A 59 6.59 15.93 12.48
CA SER A 59 6.91 15.52 13.84
C SER A 59 8.42 15.65 14.07
N THR A 60 8.80 16.41 15.08
CA THR A 60 10.20 16.58 15.51
C THR A 60 10.45 16.03 16.91
N SER A 61 9.43 15.42 17.53
CA SER A 61 9.50 14.82 18.86
C SER A 61 8.46 13.72 19.04
N ALA A 62 8.74 12.78 19.95
CA ALA A 62 7.82 11.67 20.22
C ALA A 62 6.46 12.11 20.81
N SER A 63 6.35 13.32 21.38
CA SER A 63 5.04 13.91 21.76
C SER A 63 4.12 14.17 20.57
N GLN A 64 4.65 14.14 19.34
CA GLN A 64 3.94 14.31 18.09
C GLN A 64 3.88 12.99 17.30
N ALA A 65 3.87 11.83 17.99
CA ALA A 65 3.90 10.52 17.36
C ALA A 65 2.68 10.25 16.46
N TYR A 66 1.50 10.75 16.83
CA TYR A 66 0.21 10.46 16.17
C TYR A 66 -0.37 11.70 15.48
N LEU A 67 0.47 12.52 14.84
CA LEU A 67 -0.05 13.60 14.00
C LEU A 67 -0.82 12.99 12.84
N SER A 68 -2.10 13.34 12.73
CA SER A 68 -2.98 12.90 11.65
C SER A 68 -3.79 14.05 11.06
N ARG A 69 -4.27 13.89 9.83
CA ARG A 69 -5.14 14.85 9.15
C ARG A 69 -6.01 14.18 8.10
N TYR A 70 -7.26 14.62 8.01
CA TYR A 70 -8.12 14.33 6.87
C TYR A 70 -7.74 15.21 5.68
N VAL A 71 -7.56 14.59 4.53
CA VAL A 71 -7.16 15.26 3.29
C VAL A 71 -8.08 14.87 2.15
N THR A 72 -8.31 15.80 1.23
CA THR A 72 -9.15 15.60 0.05
C THR A 72 -8.43 16.05 -1.21
N THR A 73 -8.74 15.42 -2.33
CA THR A 73 -8.22 15.88 -3.63
C THR A 73 -9.06 17.03 -4.17
N LEU A 74 -8.43 18.04 -4.76
CA LEU A 74 -9.08 19.14 -5.48
C LEU A 74 -9.71 18.67 -6.79
N SER A 75 -9.16 17.61 -7.40
CA SER A 75 -9.74 16.97 -8.57
C SER A 75 -11.06 16.25 -8.25
N ASP A 76 -11.23 15.78 -7.02
CA ASP A 76 -12.48 15.20 -6.53
C ASP A 76 -12.57 15.25 -5.01
N VAL A 77 -13.42 16.13 -4.49
CA VAL A 77 -13.64 16.32 -3.05
C VAL A 77 -14.29 15.12 -2.36
N ARG A 78 -14.76 14.12 -3.11
CA ARG A 78 -15.29 12.85 -2.57
C ARG A 78 -14.20 11.83 -2.26
N LEU A 79 -12.99 12.04 -2.77
CA LEU A 79 -11.81 11.26 -2.39
C LEU A 79 -11.23 11.88 -1.12
N SER A 80 -11.65 11.32 0.01
CA SER A 80 -11.15 11.66 1.33
C SER A 80 -10.22 10.56 1.82
N TYR A 81 -9.13 10.95 2.44
CA TYR A 81 -8.18 10.07 3.10
C TYR A 81 -7.90 10.60 4.50
N ARG A 82 -7.39 9.75 5.37
CA ARG A 82 -6.69 10.17 6.58
C ARG A 82 -5.23 9.78 6.42
N ILE A 83 -4.33 10.73 6.67
CA ILE A 83 -2.89 10.51 6.65
C ILE A 83 -2.36 10.62 8.07
N GLU A 84 -1.35 9.83 8.42
CA GLU A 84 -0.81 9.79 9.77
C GLU A 84 0.69 9.46 9.80
N ASN A 85 1.45 10.10 10.69
CA ASN A 85 2.88 9.79 10.89
C ASN A 85 3.11 8.48 11.67
N ASN A 86 2.18 8.13 12.56
CA ASN A 86 2.10 6.90 13.35
C ASN A 86 3.47 6.37 13.84
N LEU A 87 4.12 7.14 14.71
CA LEU A 87 5.38 6.75 15.37
C LEU A 87 5.11 5.90 16.63
N TYR A 88 4.29 4.85 16.52
CA TYR A 88 3.64 4.19 17.65
C TYR A 88 4.62 3.66 18.71
N ASN A 89 5.79 3.18 18.31
CA ASN A 89 6.77 2.57 19.19
C ASN A 89 7.96 3.49 19.50
N VAL A 90 7.95 4.75 19.03
CA VAL A 90 9.04 5.70 19.32
C VAL A 90 8.78 6.39 20.67
N ALA A 91 9.68 6.20 21.63
CA ALA A 91 9.69 6.92 22.91
C ALA A 91 10.43 8.26 22.82
N SER A 92 11.53 8.33 22.06
CA SER A 92 12.23 9.56 21.71
C SER A 92 13.09 9.38 20.46
N PHE A 93 13.41 10.48 19.77
CA PHE A 93 14.31 10.50 18.62
C PHE A 93 14.84 11.92 18.39
N ASN A 94 15.96 12.01 17.67
CA ASN A 94 16.42 13.25 17.04
C ASN A 94 16.12 13.18 15.54
N GLY A 95 15.75 14.31 14.93
CA GLY A 95 15.52 14.43 13.50
C GLY A 95 14.08 14.82 13.17
N VAL A 96 13.50 14.21 12.13
CA VAL A 96 12.19 14.60 11.63
C VAL A 96 11.44 13.42 11.02
N SER A 97 10.13 13.38 11.23
CA SER A 97 9.16 12.61 10.45
C SER A 97 8.29 13.58 9.68
N TYR A 98 8.29 13.50 8.35
CA TYR A 98 7.64 14.45 7.44
C TYR A 98 6.71 13.70 6.49
N LEU A 99 5.41 13.93 6.62
CA LEU A 99 4.40 13.38 5.73
C LEU A 99 3.69 14.53 5.02
N ALA A 100 3.60 14.48 3.69
CA ALA A 100 3.04 15.56 2.92
C ALA A 100 2.16 15.09 1.78
N PHE A 101 1.05 15.80 1.57
CA PHE A 101 0.01 15.46 0.61
C PHE A 101 -0.14 16.57 -0.43
N ASN A 102 -0.26 16.15 -1.70
CA ASN A 102 -0.56 17.01 -2.83
C ASN A 102 -2.05 16.90 -3.16
N PRO A 103 -2.85 17.92 -2.87
CA PRO A 103 -4.28 17.85 -3.09
C PRO A 103 -4.65 17.97 -4.57
N LEU A 104 -3.77 18.42 -5.47
CA LEU A 104 -4.10 18.51 -6.90
C LEU A 104 -4.26 17.13 -7.55
N ASN A 105 -3.49 16.13 -7.12
CA ASN A 105 -3.47 14.81 -7.72
C ASN A 105 -3.59 13.65 -6.71
N GLY A 106 -3.76 13.96 -5.42
CA GLY A 106 -3.88 12.97 -4.35
C GLY A 106 -2.61 12.20 -4.03
N SER A 107 -1.44 12.68 -4.45
CA SER A 107 -0.17 12.00 -4.15
C SER A 107 0.30 12.29 -2.73
N LEU A 108 0.91 11.30 -2.09
CA LEU A 108 1.48 11.35 -0.75
C LEU A 108 3.00 11.15 -0.82
N CYS A 109 3.74 11.87 0.01
CA CYS A 109 5.18 11.76 0.11
C CYS A 109 5.56 11.75 1.58
N TYR A 110 6.24 10.69 2.00
CA TYR A 110 6.75 10.53 3.35
C TYR A 110 8.27 10.48 3.31
N TYR A 111 8.93 11.14 4.25
CA TYR A 111 10.29 10.79 4.63
C TYR A 111 10.51 11.00 6.13
N GLY A 112 11.36 10.15 6.70
CA GLY A 112 11.89 10.28 8.04
C GLY A 112 13.40 10.24 8.04
N ASN A 113 14.01 11.05 8.92
CA ASN A 113 15.42 10.94 9.28
C ASN A 113 15.47 10.87 10.80
N PHE A 114 15.94 9.73 11.30
CA PHE A 114 15.93 9.40 12.71
C PHE A 114 17.34 9.09 13.19
N THR A 115 17.70 9.69 14.33
CA THR A 115 18.93 9.37 15.05
C THR A 115 18.64 9.23 16.54
N ASN A 116 19.45 8.42 17.23
CA ASN A 116 19.32 8.14 18.67
C ASN A 116 17.91 7.71 19.10
N VAL A 117 17.23 6.91 18.28
CA VAL A 117 15.86 6.44 18.56
C VAL A 117 15.84 5.61 19.85
N GLN A 118 14.97 5.97 20.79
CA GLN A 118 14.59 5.09 21.89
C GLN A 118 13.22 4.51 21.56
N ASP A 119 13.13 3.20 21.44
CA ASP A 119 11.88 2.48 21.21
C ASP A 119 11.21 2.09 22.54
N LYS A 120 9.90 1.78 22.49
CA LYS A 120 9.11 1.32 23.64
C LYS A 120 9.18 -0.21 23.81
N GLY A 121 10.06 -0.90 23.07
CA GLY A 121 10.25 -2.35 23.14
C GLY A 121 9.31 -3.19 22.27
N VAL A 122 8.59 -2.59 21.33
CA VAL A 122 7.79 -3.31 20.31
C VAL A 122 8.62 -3.52 19.03
N ALA A 123 8.18 -4.37 18.10
CA ALA A 123 8.96 -4.83 16.94
C ALA A 123 9.51 -3.70 16.04
N GLN A 124 8.66 -2.93 15.36
CA GLN A 124 9.04 -1.81 14.48
C GLN A 124 8.81 -0.46 15.15
N TRP A 125 9.42 0.61 14.65
CA TRP A 125 9.32 1.94 15.26
C TRP A 125 8.00 2.65 14.95
N ALA A 126 7.53 2.53 13.72
CA ALA A 126 6.49 3.39 13.17
C ALA A 126 5.86 2.77 11.92
N TYR A 127 4.68 3.28 11.56
CA TYR A 127 3.95 2.94 10.33
C TYR A 127 3.25 4.19 9.72
N PRO A 128 3.99 5.20 9.24
CA PRO A 128 3.39 6.36 8.59
C PRO A 128 2.65 5.95 7.33
N GLU A 129 1.43 6.45 7.20
CA GLU A 129 0.41 5.74 6.44
C GLU A 129 -0.68 6.66 5.89
N ILE A 130 -1.49 6.05 5.02
CA ILE A 130 -2.76 6.56 4.55
C ILE A 130 -3.85 5.52 4.78
N ILE A 131 -4.94 5.94 5.41
CA ILE A 131 -6.17 5.16 5.52
C ILE A 131 -7.02 5.46 4.30
N ILE A 132 -7.27 4.44 3.47
CA ILE A 132 -7.90 4.55 2.15
C ILE A 132 -9.43 4.49 2.26
N VAL A 133 -9.94 3.60 3.09
CA VAL A 133 -11.38 3.36 3.31
C VAL A 133 -11.58 2.65 4.65
N GLY A 134 -12.73 2.87 5.29
CA GLY A 134 -13.11 2.21 6.54
C GLY A 134 -12.73 3.03 7.76
N TYR A 135 -12.37 2.39 8.87
CA TYR A 135 -11.89 3.08 10.07
C TYR A 135 -10.76 2.29 10.75
N LYS A 136 -9.76 3.02 11.21
CA LYS A 136 -8.65 2.47 11.99
C LYS A 136 -9.17 1.99 13.34
N PRO A 137 -9.10 0.70 13.72
CA PRO A 137 -9.74 0.21 14.93
C PRO A 137 -9.06 0.67 16.22
N TRP A 138 -7.83 1.19 16.14
CA TRP A 138 -7.10 1.72 17.28
C TRP A 138 -7.71 2.99 17.87
N ASP A 139 -8.40 3.78 17.05
CA ASP A 139 -9.00 5.06 17.46
C ASP A 139 -10.42 5.31 16.92
N GLY A 140 -10.90 4.48 15.99
CA GLY A 140 -12.28 4.46 15.53
C GLY A 140 -12.63 5.58 14.55
N TYR A 141 -11.65 6.37 14.10
CA TYR A 141 -11.91 7.52 13.24
C TYR A 141 -12.08 7.09 11.77
N PRO A 142 -13.27 7.31 11.17
CA PRO A 142 -13.59 6.77 9.85
C PRO A 142 -13.14 7.66 8.69
N VAL A 143 -12.77 7.01 7.59
CA VAL A 143 -12.56 7.59 6.26
C VAL A 143 -13.63 7.05 5.32
N TYR A 144 -14.55 7.93 4.93
CA TYR A 144 -15.59 7.60 3.95
C TYR A 144 -15.17 8.07 2.57
N ASN A 145 -14.72 7.12 1.73
CA ASN A 145 -14.47 7.37 0.33
C ASN A 145 -15.77 7.18 -0.47
N LEU A 146 -16.50 8.28 -0.70
CA LEU A 146 -17.82 8.27 -1.37
C LEU A 146 -17.76 7.88 -2.86
N ARG A 147 -16.55 7.71 -3.43
CA ARG A 147 -16.36 7.21 -4.80
C ARG A 147 -16.21 5.70 -4.88
N ASN A 148 -16.15 5.00 -3.75
CA ASN A 148 -16.07 3.55 -3.74
C ASN A 148 -17.38 2.93 -3.24
N PRO A 149 -18.50 3.07 -3.97
CA PRO A 149 -19.78 2.49 -3.54
C PRO A 149 -19.75 0.94 -3.50
N ASN A 150 -18.68 0.32 -3.99
CA ASN A 150 -18.61 -1.12 -4.23
C ASN A 150 -17.81 -1.85 -3.15
N LEU A 151 -16.78 -1.21 -2.58
CA LEU A 151 -16.14 -1.66 -1.36
C LEU A 151 -16.55 -0.72 -0.21
N THR A 152 -17.60 -1.12 0.50
CA THR A 152 -18.02 -0.47 1.74
C THR A 152 -17.42 -1.24 2.90
N LEU A 153 -16.65 -0.56 3.75
CA LEU A 153 -16.16 -1.09 5.01
C LEU A 153 -16.83 -0.36 6.18
N PRO A 154 -17.08 -1.04 7.31
CA PRO A 154 -16.74 -2.44 7.60
C PRO A 154 -17.62 -3.47 6.85
N ALA A 155 -17.06 -4.63 6.48
CA ALA A 155 -17.78 -5.73 5.83
C ALA A 155 -17.21 -7.11 6.22
N LYS A 156 -18.06 -8.13 6.24
CA LYS A 156 -17.59 -9.49 6.56
C LYS A 156 -16.76 -10.08 5.43
N ILE A 157 -15.79 -10.94 5.76
CA ILE A 157 -15.01 -11.67 4.75
C ILE A 157 -15.93 -12.43 3.79
N SER A 158 -16.96 -13.12 4.31
CA SER A 158 -17.94 -13.84 3.50
C SER A 158 -18.71 -12.95 2.52
N GLU A 159 -18.99 -11.70 2.89
CA GLU A 159 -19.65 -10.70 2.03
C GLU A 159 -18.71 -10.20 0.95
N LEU A 160 -17.46 -9.88 1.33
CA LEU A 160 -16.41 -9.44 0.41
C LEU A 160 -16.09 -10.48 -0.68
N LEU A 161 -16.21 -11.75 -0.33
CA LEU A 161 -15.98 -12.88 -1.24
C LEU A 161 -17.19 -13.26 -2.11
N GLN A 162 -18.35 -12.61 -1.94
CA GLN A 162 -19.49 -12.79 -2.85
C GLN A 162 -19.26 -12.04 -4.18
N PRO A 163 -19.96 -12.46 -5.25
CA PRO A 163 -20.08 -11.62 -6.45
C PRO A 163 -20.58 -10.22 -6.07
N ASN A 164 -19.86 -9.18 -6.52
CA ASN A 164 -20.12 -7.77 -6.18
C ASN A 164 -19.88 -7.35 -4.72
N GLY A 165 -19.22 -8.19 -3.90
CA GLY A 165 -18.88 -7.87 -2.51
C GLY A 165 -17.76 -6.84 -2.31
N GLY A 166 -17.15 -6.34 -3.39
CA GLY A 166 -16.03 -5.40 -3.33
C GLY A 166 -14.65 -6.07 -3.16
N GLY A 167 -14.57 -7.32 -2.68
CA GLY A 167 -13.28 -8.03 -2.56
C GLY A 167 -12.61 -8.34 -3.91
N TYR A 168 -13.37 -8.38 -5.00
CA TYR A 168 -12.87 -8.56 -6.36
C TYR A 168 -12.64 -7.24 -7.11
N ASP A 169 -12.83 -6.09 -6.47
CA ASP A 169 -12.47 -4.82 -7.07
C ASP A 169 -10.94 -4.69 -7.12
N TRP A 170 -10.43 -4.07 -8.19
CA TRP A 170 -9.02 -3.84 -8.43
C TRP A 170 -8.53 -2.64 -7.63
N ILE A 171 -7.61 -2.89 -6.72
CA ILE A 171 -6.81 -1.85 -6.08
C ILE A 171 -5.65 -1.54 -7.01
N LYS A 172 -5.49 -0.26 -7.37
CA LYS A 172 -4.38 0.24 -8.18
C LYS A 172 -3.69 1.39 -7.47
N LEU A 173 -2.36 1.39 -7.51
CA LEU A 173 -1.53 2.49 -7.02
C LEU A 173 -0.16 2.48 -7.70
N THR A 174 0.53 3.61 -7.63
CA THR A 174 1.94 3.74 -8.03
C THR A 174 2.76 4.25 -6.87
N TYR A 175 3.89 3.61 -6.58
CA TYR A 175 4.71 3.96 -5.43
C TYR A 175 6.21 3.78 -5.68
N SER A 176 7.01 4.38 -4.81
CA SER A 176 8.43 4.03 -4.63
C SER A 176 8.86 4.17 -3.18
N VAL A 177 9.88 3.41 -2.82
CA VAL A 177 10.48 3.37 -1.48
C VAL A 177 11.95 3.77 -1.55
N ALA A 178 12.36 4.65 -0.64
CA ALA A 178 13.75 5.03 -0.43
C ALA A 178 14.13 4.82 1.03
N TYR A 179 15.36 4.40 1.27
CA TYR A 179 15.87 4.13 2.61
C TYR A 179 17.41 4.21 2.63
N SER A 180 17.95 4.46 3.82
CA SER A 180 19.38 4.52 4.09
C SER A 180 19.65 4.23 5.58
N PRO A 181 20.68 3.44 5.94
CA PRO A 181 21.57 2.70 5.05
C PRO A 181 20.84 1.56 4.32
N SER A 182 21.50 0.86 3.40
CA SER A 182 20.89 -0.28 2.67
C SER A 182 20.46 -1.45 3.57
N THR A 183 20.96 -1.48 4.81
CA THR A 183 20.58 -2.44 5.86
C THR A 183 19.49 -1.91 6.78
N PHE A 184 18.90 -0.75 6.50
CA PHE A 184 17.75 -0.29 7.26
C PHE A 184 16.59 -1.31 7.08
N PRO A 185 15.89 -1.69 8.16
CA PRO A 185 14.76 -2.60 8.09
C PRO A 185 13.48 -1.82 7.76
N GLU A 186 12.79 -2.22 6.69
CA GLU A 186 11.50 -1.63 6.32
C GLU A 186 10.66 -2.55 5.44
N ASP A 187 9.37 -2.24 5.35
CA ASP A 187 8.46 -2.74 4.33
C ASP A 187 7.64 -1.61 3.71
N PHE A 188 6.91 -1.91 2.65
CA PHE A 188 5.82 -1.08 2.17
C PHE A 188 4.62 -1.98 1.98
N ALA A 189 3.65 -1.84 2.85
CA ALA A 189 2.62 -2.84 3.07
C ALA A 189 1.26 -2.20 3.22
N PHE A 190 0.23 -2.94 2.81
CA PHE A 190 -1.09 -2.71 3.36
C PHE A 190 -1.16 -3.29 4.76
N ASP A 191 -1.86 -2.61 5.66
CA ASP A 191 -2.29 -3.10 6.97
C ASP A 191 -3.82 -3.09 6.99
N ILE A 192 -4.41 -4.25 7.28
CA ILE A 192 -5.85 -4.49 7.19
C ILE A 192 -6.28 -5.19 8.47
N TRP A 193 -7.15 -4.53 9.21
CA TRP A 193 -7.70 -5.07 10.44
C TRP A 193 -8.99 -5.85 10.18
N ILE A 194 -9.09 -7.04 10.77
CA ILE A 194 -10.24 -7.92 10.64
C ILE A 194 -10.70 -8.34 12.04
N LEU A 195 -11.85 -7.82 12.45
CA LEU A 195 -12.31 -7.88 13.83
C LEU A 195 -13.47 -8.85 14.03
N HIS A 196 -13.48 -9.49 15.20
CA HIS A 196 -14.61 -10.27 15.67
C HIS A 196 -15.75 -9.36 16.19
N ASN A 197 -15.40 -8.23 16.82
CA ASN A 197 -16.33 -7.21 17.26
C ASN A 197 -15.95 -5.85 16.66
N PRO A 198 -16.46 -5.48 15.47
CA PRO A 198 -16.11 -4.21 14.83
C PRO A 198 -16.60 -2.98 15.63
N SER A 199 -17.54 -3.14 16.57
CA SER A 199 -18.02 -1.99 17.35
C SER A 199 -17.05 -1.55 18.47
N GLU A 200 -16.04 -2.36 18.78
CA GLU A 200 -15.07 -2.05 19.81
C GLU A 200 -13.84 -1.36 19.23
N VAL A 201 -13.50 -0.20 19.79
CA VAL A 201 -12.37 0.64 19.37
C VAL A 201 -11.29 0.59 20.45
N GLY A 202 -10.03 0.46 20.04
CA GLY A 202 -8.86 0.44 20.92
C GLY A 202 -8.61 -0.91 21.61
N THR A 203 -9.41 -1.94 21.31
CA THR A 203 -9.36 -3.26 21.96
C THR A 203 -9.15 -4.39 20.96
N VAL A 204 -8.15 -4.24 20.08
CA VAL A 204 -7.78 -5.32 19.16
C VAL A 204 -7.10 -6.45 19.93
N THR A 205 -7.72 -7.62 19.93
CA THR A 205 -7.27 -8.78 20.70
C THR A 205 -7.74 -10.06 20.03
N LYS A 206 -7.17 -11.21 20.38
CA LYS A 206 -7.65 -12.51 19.92
C LYS A 206 -9.16 -12.62 20.21
N PRO A 207 -9.97 -13.00 19.20
CA PRO A 207 -9.57 -13.68 17.96
C PRO A 207 -9.45 -12.77 16.71
N ASP A 208 -9.18 -11.47 16.87
CA ASP A 208 -8.94 -10.53 15.76
C ASP A 208 -7.70 -10.92 14.95
N LEU A 209 -7.67 -10.43 13.70
CA LEU A 209 -6.57 -10.62 12.76
C LEU A 209 -6.05 -9.27 12.27
N GLU A 210 -4.74 -9.23 12.05
CA GLU A 210 -4.05 -8.24 11.25
C GLU A 210 -3.58 -8.94 9.97
N LEU A 211 -4.05 -8.48 8.81
CA LEU A 211 -3.55 -8.93 7.51
C LEU A 211 -2.66 -7.84 6.93
N MET A 212 -1.38 -8.16 6.80
CA MET A 212 -0.47 -7.34 6.03
C MET A 212 -0.20 -7.92 4.64
N ILE A 213 -0.28 -7.07 3.61
CA ILE A 213 0.09 -7.43 2.22
C ILE A 213 1.31 -6.61 1.85
N TRP A 214 2.47 -7.25 1.79
CA TRP A 214 3.73 -6.56 1.57
C TRP A 214 4.00 -6.39 0.09
N LEU A 215 4.10 -5.16 -0.40
CA LEU A 215 4.47 -4.90 -1.79
C LEU A 215 5.99 -4.79 -1.97
N PHE A 216 6.70 -4.41 -0.92
CA PHE A 216 8.17 -4.35 -0.84
C PHE A 216 8.62 -4.62 0.60
N PHE A 217 9.80 -5.20 0.78
CA PHE A 217 10.47 -5.28 2.07
C PHE A 217 11.98 -5.41 1.95
N ASN A 218 12.68 -5.00 2.99
CA ASN A 218 14.14 -5.06 3.10
C ASN A 218 14.54 -5.23 4.57
N ASN A 219 15.48 -6.15 4.80
CA ASN A 219 16.14 -6.45 6.06
C ASN A 219 15.21 -6.52 7.29
N THR A 220 13.96 -6.96 7.12
CA THR A 220 12.95 -6.96 8.20
C THR A 220 13.30 -7.94 9.32
N GLY A 221 14.23 -8.87 9.09
CA GLY A 221 14.72 -9.81 10.09
C GLY A 221 13.65 -10.78 10.58
N ILE A 222 12.54 -10.90 9.85
CA ILE A 222 11.39 -11.71 10.26
C ILE A 222 11.74 -13.18 10.23
N THR A 223 11.52 -13.83 11.38
CA THR A 223 11.67 -15.27 11.59
C THR A 223 10.33 -15.96 11.83
N TRP A 224 9.21 -15.36 11.41
CA TRP A 224 7.88 -15.92 11.64
C TRP A 224 7.70 -17.26 10.95
N ALA A 225 6.78 -18.07 11.48
CA ALA A 225 6.47 -19.37 10.92
C ALA A 225 5.82 -19.17 9.54
N LYS A 226 6.55 -19.53 8.49
CA LYS A 226 5.97 -19.73 7.17
C LYS A 226 5.02 -20.93 7.26
N VAL A 227 3.73 -20.67 7.13
CA VAL A 227 2.68 -21.69 7.20
C VAL A 227 2.27 -22.21 5.82
N GLY A 228 2.62 -21.48 4.74
CA GLY A 228 2.33 -21.92 3.39
C GLY A 228 2.85 -20.98 2.31
N GLU A 229 2.50 -21.33 1.07
CA GLU A 229 2.71 -20.52 -0.13
C GLU A 229 1.43 -20.53 -0.98
N THR A 230 1.16 -19.42 -1.64
CA THR A 230 0.04 -19.30 -2.58
C THR A 230 0.45 -18.50 -3.80
N LYS A 231 -0.27 -18.69 -4.91
CA LYS A 231 -0.05 -17.91 -6.13
C LYS A 231 -1.21 -16.95 -6.32
N ILE A 232 -0.91 -15.65 -6.29
CA ILE A 232 -1.91 -14.59 -6.43
C ILE A 232 -1.61 -13.79 -7.70
N PRO A 233 -2.59 -13.65 -8.60
CA PRO A 233 -2.43 -12.86 -9.81
C PRO A 233 -2.42 -11.37 -9.49
N ILE A 234 -1.41 -10.67 -10.00
CA ILE A 234 -1.28 -9.22 -9.91
C ILE A 234 -0.79 -8.66 -11.25
N ILE A 235 -0.97 -7.35 -11.45
CA ILE A 235 -0.24 -6.60 -12.46
C ILE A 235 0.84 -5.76 -11.80
N VAL A 236 2.05 -5.81 -12.35
CA VAL A 236 3.15 -4.92 -11.97
C VAL A 236 3.66 -4.24 -13.23
N ASN A 237 3.65 -2.91 -13.24
CA ASN A 237 4.09 -2.09 -14.37
C ASN A 237 3.42 -2.50 -15.70
N GLY A 238 2.13 -2.85 -15.65
CA GLY A 238 1.35 -3.29 -16.81
C GLY A 238 1.52 -4.76 -17.19
N VAL A 239 2.41 -5.51 -16.53
CA VAL A 239 2.63 -6.94 -16.80
C VAL A 239 1.82 -7.78 -15.82
N TYR A 240 0.93 -8.61 -16.35
CA TYR A 240 0.17 -9.59 -15.56
C TYR A 240 1.04 -10.81 -15.25
N SER A 241 1.12 -11.17 -13.97
CA SER A 241 1.88 -12.33 -13.51
C SER A 241 1.21 -12.99 -12.31
N ASN A 242 1.34 -14.30 -12.20
CA ASN A 242 0.91 -15.03 -11.01
C ASN A 242 2.10 -15.15 -10.06
N VAL A 243 2.19 -14.24 -9.10
CA VAL A 243 3.32 -14.13 -8.17
C VAL A 243 3.18 -15.18 -7.07
N THR A 244 4.29 -15.81 -6.70
CA THR A 244 4.34 -16.69 -5.54
C THR A 244 4.51 -15.86 -4.27
N TRP A 245 3.62 -16.07 -3.31
CA TRP A 245 3.60 -15.38 -2.02
C TRP A 245 3.78 -16.39 -0.89
N ALA A 246 4.67 -16.10 0.05
CA ALA A 246 4.72 -16.79 1.32
C ALA A 246 3.65 -16.24 2.25
N VAL A 247 3.01 -17.13 3.00
CA VAL A 247 2.07 -16.76 4.07
C VAL A 247 2.75 -17.03 5.40
N LEU A 248 2.97 -15.95 6.15
CA LEU A 248 3.60 -15.96 7.45
C LEU A 248 2.53 -15.72 8.52
N VAL A 249 2.55 -16.50 9.59
CA VAL A 249 1.62 -16.32 10.71
C VAL A 249 2.41 -16.18 12.00
N SER A 250 2.02 -15.19 12.81
CA SER A 250 2.52 -14.99 14.16
C SER A 250 1.36 -14.84 15.14
N CYS A 251 1.42 -15.59 16.23
CA CYS A 251 0.42 -15.50 17.31
C CYS A 251 1.04 -14.97 18.61
N ASN A 252 2.22 -14.36 18.50
CA ASN A 252 2.92 -13.71 19.62
C ASN A 252 2.29 -12.37 19.99
N PHE A 253 1.45 -11.82 19.12
CA PHE A 253 0.69 -10.61 19.38
C PHE A 253 -0.60 -10.92 20.18
N PRO A 254 -1.21 -9.89 20.80
CA PRO A 254 -2.53 -10.03 21.38
C PRO A 254 -3.59 -10.51 20.38
N TRP A 255 -3.42 -10.26 19.08
CA TRP A 255 -4.20 -10.76 17.94
C TRP A 255 -3.44 -11.84 17.12
N THR A 256 -4.03 -12.31 16.02
CA THR A 256 -3.34 -13.17 15.05
C THR A 256 -2.79 -12.31 13.91
N TYR A 257 -1.47 -12.25 13.78
CA TYR A 257 -0.82 -11.52 12.71
C TYR A 257 -0.60 -12.45 11.50
N VAL A 258 -0.94 -11.97 10.30
CA VAL A 258 -0.76 -12.66 9.03
C VAL A 258 -0.07 -11.72 8.05
N ALA A 259 1.11 -12.09 7.54
CA ALA A 259 1.72 -11.38 6.42
C ALA A 259 1.73 -12.25 5.17
N VAL A 260 1.34 -11.67 4.05
CA VAL A 260 1.46 -12.27 2.71
C VAL A 260 2.56 -11.52 1.97
N VAL A 261 3.70 -12.18 1.77
CA VAL A 261 4.94 -11.55 1.28
C VAL A 261 5.42 -12.16 -0.04
N PRO A 262 5.86 -11.36 -1.03
CA PRO A 262 6.21 -11.85 -2.35
C PRO A 262 7.56 -12.57 -2.32
N GLN A 263 7.66 -13.72 -2.99
CA GLN A 263 8.89 -14.50 -3.07
C GLN A 263 9.67 -14.32 -4.38
N ASP A 264 8.99 -14.01 -5.48
CA ASP A 264 9.55 -14.07 -6.84
C ASP A 264 10.48 -12.90 -7.23
N THR A 265 10.90 -12.07 -6.29
CA THR A 265 11.64 -10.81 -6.56
C THR A 265 13.03 -10.74 -5.90
N GLY A 266 13.42 -11.77 -5.15
CA GLY A 266 14.72 -11.82 -4.45
C GLY A 266 14.76 -12.93 -3.41
N ASN A 267 15.93 -13.19 -2.84
CA ASN A 267 16.09 -14.15 -1.75
C ASN A 267 15.22 -13.72 -0.55
N THR A 268 14.24 -14.56 -0.21
CA THR A 268 13.08 -14.26 0.67
C THR A 268 13.42 -13.92 2.13
N THR A 269 14.70 -13.79 2.46
CA THR A 269 15.20 -13.54 3.82
C THR A 269 15.84 -12.17 4.00
N ILE A 270 16.09 -11.43 2.91
CA ILE A 270 16.82 -10.15 2.97
C ILE A 270 16.05 -9.03 2.29
N ALA A 271 15.47 -9.25 1.11
CA ALA A 271 14.64 -8.25 0.45
C ALA A 271 13.71 -8.90 -0.57
N GLY A 272 12.56 -8.29 -0.80
CA GLY A 272 11.60 -8.76 -1.79
C GLY A 272 10.59 -7.68 -2.15
N GLY A 273 9.72 -8.02 -3.10
CA GLY A 273 8.75 -7.14 -3.70
C GLY A 273 9.35 -6.13 -4.70
N TRP A 274 8.66 -5.03 -4.90
CA TRP A 274 9.02 -4.03 -5.91
C TRP A 274 9.32 -2.70 -5.26
N ARG A 275 10.60 -2.30 -5.22
CA ARG A 275 10.97 -1.02 -4.61
C ARG A 275 10.29 0.21 -5.26
N ALA A 276 9.93 0.12 -6.54
CA ALA A 276 9.12 1.11 -7.24
C ALA A 276 8.29 0.45 -8.34
N ALA A 277 6.98 0.66 -8.33
CA ALA A 277 6.07 0.08 -9.32
C ALA A 277 4.71 0.78 -9.35
N THR A 278 4.00 0.60 -10.48
CA THR A 278 2.55 0.61 -10.50
C THR A 278 2.06 -0.82 -10.26
N VAL A 279 1.27 -1.03 -9.22
CA VAL A 279 0.71 -2.35 -8.89
C VAL A 279 -0.81 -2.32 -8.99
N GLU A 280 -1.38 -3.44 -9.45
CA GLU A 280 -2.82 -3.67 -9.45
C GLU A 280 -3.12 -5.09 -8.98
N PHE A 281 -4.03 -5.24 -8.01
CA PHE A 281 -4.43 -6.54 -7.47
C PHE A 281 -5.88 -6.51 -6.96
N GLN A 282 -6.45 -7.69 -6.71
CA GLN A 282 -7.74 -7.86 -6.04
C GLN A 282 -7.50 -8.35 -4.60
N LEU A 283 -8.33 -7.93 -3.64
CA LEU A 283 -8.22 -8.34 -2.23
C LEU A 283 -8.61 -9.81 -2.01
N ALA A 284 -9.62 -10.31 -2.74
CA ALA A 284 -10.20 -11.62 -2.52
C ALA A 284 -9.19 -12.78 -2.51
N PRO A 285 -8.19 -12.85 -3.42
CA PRO A 285 -7.12 -13.86 -3.34
C PRO A 285 -6.33 -13.83 -2.02
N PHE A 286 -6.08 -12.64 -1.44
CA PHE A 286 -5.38 -12.50 -0.17
C PHE A 286 -6.28 -12.92 1.01
N LEU A 287 -7.57 -12.55 0.98
CA LEU A 287 -8.54 -13.02 1.96
C LEU A 287 -8.69 -14.55 1.92
N ASN A 288 -8.69 -15.16 0.74
CA ASN A 288 -8.70 -16.62 0.59
C ASN A 288 -7.42 -17.28 1.17
N ALA A 289 -6.27 -16.62 1.07
CA ALA A 289 -5.04 -17.10 1.70
C ALA A 289 -5.17 -17.16 3.23
N ILE A 290 -5.83 -16.17 3.85
CA ILE A 290 -6.15 -16.22 5.29
C ILE A 290 -7.02 -17.44 5.60
N LEU A 291 -8.12 -17.64 4.85
CA LEU A 291 -9.05 -18.76 5.06
C LEU A 291 -8.38 -20.13 4.91
N GLN A 292 -7.30 -20.22 4.13
CA GLN A 292 -6.56 -21.45 3.87
C GLN A 292 -5.48 -21.73 4.91
N PHE A 293 -4.71 -20.72 5.31
CA PHE A 293 -3.44 -20.92 6.02
C PHE A 293 -3.45 -20.49 7.48
N VAL A 294 -4.41 -19.66 7.89
CA VAL A 294 -4.50 -19.31 9.31
C VAL A 294 -4.92 -20.55 10.08
N PRO A 295 -4.10 -21.01 11.05
CA PRO A 295 -4.29 -22.29 11.69
C PRO A 295 -5.59 -22.33 12.50
N ASN A 296 -6.35 -23.43 12.34
CA ASN A 296 -7.56 -23.73 13.11
C ASN A 296 -7.25 -24.32 14.50
N GLU A 297 -5.97 -24.44 14.87
CA GLU A 297 -5.50 -24.98 16.16
C GLU A 297 -4.67 -23.95 16.93
N LYS A 298 -4.44 -24.21 18.23
CA LYS A 298 -3.68 -23.31 19.10
C LYS A 298 -2.29 -23.06 18.54
N CYS A 299 -1.94 -21.80 18.34
CA CYS A 299 -0.55 -21.43 18.15
C CYS A 299 0.23 -21.85 19.41
N GLY A 300 1.33 -22.59 19.23
CA GLY A 300 2.03 -23.34 20.28
C GLY A 300 2.73 -22.52 21.39
N THR A 301 2.27 -21.31 21.71
CA THR A 301 2.96 -20.35 22.59
C THR A 301 2.38 -20.24 24.00
N GLY A 302 1.55 -21.19 24.44
CA GLY A 302 1.11 -21.27 25.84
C GLY A 302 0.16 -20.14 26.29
N LEU A 303 -0.32 -19.30 25.38
CA LEU A 303 -1.39 -18.34 25.67
C LEU A 303 -2.74 -19.08 25.75
N PRO A 304 -3.61 -18.73 26.72
CA PRO A 304 -4.88 -19.42 26.93
C PRO A 304 -5.77 -19.32 25.68
N ASN A 305 -6.10 -20.52 25.18
CA ASN A 305 -7.05 -20.91 24.15
C ASN A 305 -8.02 -19.84 23.68
N TYR A 306 -7.99 -19.50 22.39
CA TYR A 306 -9.13 -19.66 21.48
C TYR A 306 -8.56 -19.78 20.06
N PRO A 307 -8.44 -21.00 19.50
CA PRO A 307 -8.13 -21.08 18.08
C PRO A 307 -9.26 -20.39 17.33
N ILE A 308 -8.90 -19.72 16.25
CA ILE A 308 -9.81 -19.43 15.16
C ILE A 308 -10.52 -20.76 14.85
N LYS A 309 -11.81 -20.82 15.20
CA LYS A 309 -12.46 -22.09 15.55
C LYS A 309 -12.62 -23.02 14.34
N ASP A 310 -12.80 -22.41 13.17
CA ASP A 310 -12.87 -23.04 11.85
C ASP A 310 -12.95 -21.96 10.75
N LYS A 311 -13.00 -22.39 9.49
CA LYS A 311 -13.18 -21.51 8.32
C LYS A 311 -14.45 -20.65 8.40
N ALA A 312 -15.57 -21.19 8.89
CA ALA A 312 -16.84 -20.46 8.97
C ALA A 312 -16.77 -19.32 9.99
N TYR A 313 -15.95 -19.47 11.03
CA TYR A 313 -15.62 -18.41 11.97
C TYR A 313 -14.85 -17.28 11.28
N LEU A 314 -13.77 -17.60 10.55
CA LEU A 314 -13.00 -16.60 9.79
C LEU A 314 -13.87 -15.83 8.80
N GLU A 315 -14.71 -16.54 8.05
CA GLU A 315 -15.64 -15.94 7.08
C GLU A 315 -16.61 -14.94 7.70
N ASN A 316 -16.86 -15.02 9.01
CA ASN A 316 -17.73 -14.11 9.75
C ASN A 316 -17.00 -12.93 10.40
N LEU A 317 -15.67 -12.91 10.41
CA LEU A 317 -14.92 -11.74 10.85
C LEU A 317 -15.12 -10.57 9.89
N THR A 318 -15.00 -9.36 10.43
CA THR A 318 -15.32 -8.12 9.75
C THR A 318 -14.05 -7.35 9.42
N MET A 319 -13.73 -7.18 8.15
CA MET A 319 -12.69 -6.26 7.69
C MET A 319 -13.16 -4.83 7.90
N VAL A 320 -12.37 -4.00 8.59
CA VAL A 320 -12.81 -2.67 9.03
C VAL A 320 -12.14 -1.53 8.29
N ASP A 321 -10.98 -1.75 7.68
CA ASP A 321 -10.20 -0.74 6.98
C ASP A 321 -9.30 -1.29 5.87
N ILE A 322 -8.68 -0.34 5.16
CA ILE A 322 -7.49 -0.55 4.35
C ILE A 322 -6.53 0.61 4.66
N GLU A 323 -5.43 0.28 5.31
CA GLU A 323 -4.30 1.18 5.55
C GLU A 323 -3.16 0.83 4.59
N LEU A 324 -2.34 1.81 4.23
CA LEU A 324 -1.14 1.61 3.40
C LEU A 324 -0.02 2.53 3.89
N GLY A 325 1.13 1.95 4.18
CA GLY A 325 2.27 2.69 4.72
C GLY A 325 3.57 1.93 4.61
N ILE A 326 4.54 2.37 5.42
CA ILE A 326 5.87 1.77 5.55
C ILE A 326 6.11 1.43 7.00
N GLU A 327 6.23 0.15 7.37
CA GLU A 327 6.82 -0.15 8.67
C GLU A 327 8.33 -0.03 8.57
N PHE A 328 8.97 0.48 9.62
CA PHE A 328 10.43 0.57 9.61
C PHE A 328 11.07 0.60 10.99
N GLY A 329 12.37 0.37 11.00
CA GLY A 329 13.15 0.31 12.23
C GLY A 329 12.99 -1.01 12.98
N ASN A 330 13.85 -1.24 13.96
CA ASN A 330 13.68 -2.32 14.93
C ASN A 330 14.41 -1.99 16.24
N MET A 331 14.25 -2.83 17.25
CA MET A 331 14.88 -2.65 18.57
C MET A 331 16.42 -2.68 18.58
N HIS A 332 17.07 -3.14 17.51
CA HIS A 332 18.53 -3.34 17.43
C HIS A 332 19.28 -2.19 16.75
N ILE A 333 18.58 -1.36 16.00
CA ILE A 333 19.16 -0.16 15.38
C ILE A 333 18.70 1.09 16.11
N LYS A 334 19.34 2.23 15.83
CA LYS A 334 19.03 3.52 16.48
C LYS A 334 19.03 4.70 15.52
N ASN A 335 19.43 4.47 14.26
CA ASN A 335 19.57 5.50 13.25
C ASN A 335 19.15 4.97 11.89
N GLY A 336 18.58 5.85 11.07
CA GLY A 336 18.31 5.58 9.66
C GLY A 336 17.33 6.57 9.06
N GLU A 337 17.20 6.47 7.75
CA GLU A 337 16.33 7.29 6.93
C GLU A 337 15.47 6.37 6.08
N VAL A 338 14.22 6.76 5.89
CA VAL A 338 13.24 5.98 5.12
C VAL A 338 12.17 6.89 4.57
N GLY A 339 11.55 6.50 3.49
CA GLY A 339 10.43 7.24 2.93
C GLY A 339 9.79 6.53 1.76
N TYR A 340 8.61 7.02 1.40
CA TYR A 340 7.92 6.57 0.20
C TYR A 340 7.27 7.73 -0.55
N TYR A 341 7.08 7.54 -1.84
CA TYR A 341 6.18 8.35 -2.65
C TYR A 341 5.05 7.46 -3.16
N LEU A 342 3.82 7.97 -3.13
CA LEU A 342 2.61 7.24 -3.49
C LEU A 342 1.68 8.14 -4.32
N LYS A 343 1.11 7.62 -5.41
CA LYS A 343 0.12 8.33 -6.23
C LYS A 343 -0.86 7.37 -6.89
N GLY A 344 -1.98 7.93 -7.35
CA GLY A 344 -2.93 7.21 -8.19
C GLY A 344 -3.64 6.05 -7.48
N ILE A 345 -3.87 6.18 -6.17
CA ILE A 345 -4.63 5.20 -5.39
C ILE A 345 -6.07 5.18 -5.91
N SER A 346 -6.54 4.01 -6.32
CA SER A 346 -7.89 3.82 -6.81
C SER A 346 -8.38 2.40 -6.53
N ILE A 347 -9.69 2.25 -6.37
CA ILE A 347 -10.37 0.97 -6.24
C ILE A 347 -11.42 0.94 -7.36
N LEU A 348 -11.30 -0.02 -8.28
CA LEU A 348 -12.00 -0.06 -9.56
C LEU A 348 -12.74 -1.39 -9.71
N LYS A 349 -14.03 -1.35 -10.10
CA LYS A 349 -14.83 -2.57 -10.34
C LYS A 349 -14.30 -3.41 -11.50
N GLU A 350 -13.88 -2.72 -12.56
CA GLU A 350 -13.39 -3.30 -13.80
C GLU A 350 -12.14 -2.52 -14.24
N ARG A 351 -11.26 -3.17 -15.01
CA ARG A 351 -10.01 -2.57 -15.50
C ARG A 351 -10.19 -1.67 -16.72
#